data_AF-A0A521ZB59-F1
#
_entry.id   AF-A0A521ZB59-F1
#
_cell.length_a   1.000
_cell.length_b   1.000
_cell.length_c   1.000
_cell.angle_alpha   90.00
_cell.angle_beta   90.00
_cell.angle_gamma   90.00
#
_symmetry.space_group_name_H-M   'P 1'
#
loop_
_entity.id
_entity.type
_entity.pdbx_description
1 polymer ?
#
loop_
_entity_poly.entity_id
_entity_poly.type
_entity_poly.pdbx_seq_one_letter_code
_entity_poly.pdbx_strand_id
1 'polypeptide(L)'
;MTAEILTLRQVPVEPPPAFSAAVNVDLLQKIRMAPVPVLFLCASEEADWQGFCSSPEFTERREIVLDSKLVEPSIHQPQPRRIVHVYLHECAHRLMPDHDHDTAFFCLSLLLHLRAGKIGRHMWFAASLYDIHDDVEFETPELFLKRFDWAWRLATSLAESERTAEECATLIHQKYPKFCEWLGAVPAREEAAQRRCEEAALHLKNLQSALDSARADRLLFFVFGAVVGLLLLATFFL
;
A
#
# COMPACT_ATOMS: atom_id res chain seq x y z
N MET A 1 -35.39 -9.14 -35.77
CA MET A 1 -35.05 -7.83 -35.20
C MET A 1 -33.58 -7.57 -35.47
N THR A 2 -33.25 -6.48 -36.15
CA THR A 2 -31.86 -6.02 -36.32
C THR A 2 -31.60 -4.94 -35.28
N ALA A 3 -30.51 -5.04 -34.53
CA ALA A 3 -30.09 -4.00 -33.60
C ALA A 3 -29.76 -2.73 -34.38
N GLU A 4 -30.22 -1.58 -33.87
CA GLU A 4 -29.75 -0.27 -34.35
C GLU A 4 -28.34 -0.04 -33.79
N ILE A 5 -27.39 0.25 -34.67
CA ILE A 5 -26.00 0.51 -34.31
C ILE A 5 -25.73 2.00 -34.54
N LEU A 6 -25.44 2.72 -33.47
CA LEU A 6 -25.06 4.14 -33.50
C LEU A 6 -23.57 4.28 -33.18
N THR A 7 -22.92 5.24 -33.84
CA THR A 7 -21.51 5.59 -33.59
C THR A 7 -21.43 6.95 -32.92
N LEU A 8 -20.62 7.07 -31.88
CA LEU A 8 -20.26 8.35 -31.28
C LEU A 8 -19.01 8.91 -31.99
N ARG A 9 -19.03 10.22 -32.30
CA ARG A 9 -17.85 10.95 -32.80
C ARG A 9 -17.35 11.88 -31.70
N GLN A 10 -16.08 11.75 -31.34
CA GLN A 10 -15.43 12.66 -30.40
C GLN A 10 -15.03 13.95 -31.12
N VAL A 11 -15.32 15.09 -30.52
CA VAL A 11 -14.94 16.42 -31.03
C VAL A 11 -14.29 17.21 -29.90
N PRO A 12 -13.15 17.89 -30.14
CA PRO A 12 -12.56 18.78 -29.14
C PRO A 12 -13.53 19.90 -28.77
N VAL A 13 -13.72 20.12 -27.48
CA VAL A 13 -14.53 21.19 -26.91
C VAL A 13 -13.76 21.90 -25.82
N GLU A 14 -14.17 23.12 -25.47
CA GLU A 14 -13.62 23.80 -24.29
C GLU A 14 -13.99 23.01 -23.03
N PRO A 15 -13.02 22.76 -22.12
CA PRO A 15 -13.29 22.04 -20.88
C PRO A 15 -14.25 22.85 -19.98
N PRO A 16 -15.19 22.18 -19.28
CA PRO A 16 -16.09 22.84 -18.33
C PRO A 16 -15.33 23.71 -17.32
N PRO A 17 -15.80 24.93 -16.98
CA PRO A 17 -15.05 25.85 -16.11
C PRO A 17 -14.64 25.24 -14.77
N ALA A 18 -15.51 24.42 -14.16
CA ALA A 18 -15.21 23.73 -12.92
C ALA A 18 -14.07 22.70 -13.07
N PHE A 19 -14.02 22.00 -14.22
CA PHE A 19 -12.93 21.07 -14.53
C PHE A 19 -11.62 21.85 -14.73
N SER A 20 -11.63 22.90 -15.56
CA SER A 20 -10.46 23.73 -15.84
C SER A 20 -9.88 24.38 -14.58
N ALA A 21 -10.74 24.77 -13.63
CA ALA A 21 -10.32 25.31 -12.34
C ALA A 21 -9.68 24.24 -11.44
N ALA A 22 -10.16 22.98 -11.52
CA ALA A 22 -9.70 21.87 -10.70
C ALA A 22 -8.44 21.20 -11.27
N VAL A 23 -8.45 20.89 -12.57
CA VAL A 23 -7.41 20.21 -13.34
C VAL A 23 -6.76 21.22 -14.27
N ASN A 24 -5.85 22.02 -13.71
CA ASN A 24 -5.14 23.06 -14.42
C ASN A 24 -3.67 22.67 -14.71
N VAL A 25 -2.96 23.54 -15.44
CA VAL A 25 -1.56 23.33 -15.81
C VAL A 25 -0.68 23.14 -14.56
N ASP A 26 -0.93 23.89 -13.49
CA ASP A 26 -0.15 23.76 -12.24
C ASP A 26 -0.33 22.37 -11.61
N LEU A 27 -1.55 21.80 -11.64
CA LEU A 27 -1.78 20.44 -11.17
C LEU A 27 -1.00 19.43 -12.02
N LEU A 28 -1.11 19.52 -13.35
CA LEU A 28 -0.41 18.61 -14.27
C LEU A 28 1.11 18.67 -14.12
N GLN A 29 1.66 19.88 -13.92
CA GLN A 29 3.07 20.09 -13.62
C GLN A 29 3.47 19.46 -12.28
N LYS A 30 2.66 19.65 -11.22
CA LYS A 30 2.92 19.06 -9.90
C LYS A 30 2.96 17.54 -9.95
N ILE A 31 1.96 16.92 -10.59
CA ILE A 31 1.91 15.45 -10.72
C ILE A 31 2.92 14.92 -11.76
N ARG A 32 3.52 15.81 -12.56
CA ARG A 32 4.48 15.52 -13.63
C ARG A 32 3.92 14.56 -14.67
N MET A 33 2.74 14.88 -15.18
CA MET A 33 2.02 14.05 -16.15
C MET A 33 1.61 14.91 -17.35
N ALA A 34 1.70 14.32 -18.55
CA ALA A 34 1.17 14.97 -19.74
C ALA A 34 -0.36 15.07 -19.69
N PRO A 35 -0.98 16.08 -20.33
CA PRO A 35 -2.43 16.13 -20.44
C PRO A 35 -3.00 14.86 -21.07
N VAL A 36 -4.02 14.29 -20.42
CA VAL A 36 -4.75 13.11 -20.91
C VAL A 36 -6.08 13.55 -21.50
N PRO A 37 -6.53 12.95 -22.62
CA PRO A 37 -7.87 13.20 -23.14
C PRO A 37 -8.94 12.83 -22.11
N VAL A 38 -9.86 13.75 -21.85
CA VAL A 38 -11.00 13.56 -20.95
C VAL A 38 -12.30 13.66 -21.74
N LEU A 39 -13.19 12.69 -21.52
CA LEU A 39 -14.55 12.68 -22.03
C LEU A 39 -15.51 12.92 -20.86
N PHE A 40 -16.57 13.70 -21.10
CA PHE A 40 -17.67 13.83 -20.16
C PHE A 40 -18.87 13.08 -20.70
N LEU A 41 -19.44 12.20 -19.88
CA LEU A 41 -20.71 11.53 -20.18
C LEU A 41 -21.72 11.90 -19.11
N CYS A 42 -22.92 12.27 -19.53
CA CYS A 42 -24.06 12.38 -18.63
C CYS A 42 -24.72 11.01 -18.57
N ALA A 43 -24.52 10.28 -17.47
CA ALA A 43 -25.33 9.10 -17.23
C ALA A 43 -26.66 9.48 -16.56
N SER A 44 -27.62 8.57 -16.62
CA SER A 44 -28.93 8.74 -15.97
C SER A 44 -28.80 9.19 -14.52
N GLU A 45 -29.78 9.96 -14.03
CA GLU A 45 -29.79 10.47 -12.65
C GLU A 45 -29.57 9.36 -11.60
N GLU A 46 -30.03 8.14 -11.89
CA GLU A 46 -29.97 6.96 -11.02
C GLU A 46 -28.60 6.25 -10.95
N ALA A 47 -27.65 6.57 -11.84
CA ALA A 47 -26.33 5.94 -11.83
C ALA A 47 -25.36 6.69 -10.90
N ASP A 48 -24.78 5.98 -9.92
CA ASP A 48 -23.81 6.50 -8.94
C ASP A 48 -22.36 6.18 -9.32
N TRP A 49 -22.00 6.44 -10.58
CA TRP A 49 -20.62 6.36 -11.06
C TRP A 49 -20.01 7.76 -11.10
N GLN A 50 -18.69 7.86 -11.09
CA GLN A 50 -17.99 9.16 -11.09
C GLN A 50 -17.01 9.28 -12.25
N GLY A 51 -16.34 8.18 -12.60
CA GLY A 51 -15.44 8.11 -13.74
C GLY A 51 -14.99 6.68 -14.01
N PHE A 52 -14.31 6.49 -15.13
CA PHE A 52 -13.54 5.29 -15.45
C PHE A 52 -12.45 5.62 -16.48
N CYS A 53 -11.39 4.81 -16.52
CA CYS A 53 -10.43 4.82 -17.62
C CYS A 53 -10.84 3.78 -18.67
N SER A 54 -10.94 4.20 -19.93
CA SER A 54 -11.32 3.29 -21.02
C SER A 54 -10.25 2.21 -21.24
N SER A 55 -10.69 0.95 -21.34
CA SER A 55 -9.81 -0.18 -21.68
C SER A 55 -9.23 -0.01 -23.10
N PRO A 56 -7.96 -0.40 -23.33
CA PRO A 56 -7.36 -0.39 -24.66
C PRO A 56 -8.13 -1.22 -25.69
N GLU A 57 -8.94 -2.18 -25.25
CA GLU A 57 -9.80 -2.98 -26.12
C GLU A 57 -10.94 -2.18 -26.76
N PHE A 58 -11.36 -1.08 -26.11
CA PHE A 58 -12.47 -0.24 -26.56
C PHE A 58 -11.98 1.08 -27.16
N THR A 59 -10.84 1.61 -26.72
CA THR A 59 -10.29 2.86 -27.26
C THR A 59 -8.76 2.86 -27.34
N GLU A 60 -8.23 3.33 -28.47
CA GLU A 60 -6.77 3.44 -28.68
C GLU A 60 -6.10 4.45 -27.73
N ARG A 61 -6.86 5.47 -27.32
CA ARG A 61 -6.32 6.59 -26.52
C ARG A 61 -6.49 6.38 -25.04
N ARG A 62 -7.24 5.34 -24.58
CA ARG A 62 -7.51 5.02 -23.17
C ARG A 62 -8.00 6.24 -22.37
N GLU A 63 -8.95 6.96 -22.94
CA GLU A 63 -9.47 8.22 -22.42
C GLU A 63 -10.00 8.05 -20.99
N ILE A 64 -9.82 9.10 -20.20
CA ILE A 64 -10.49 9.21 -18.90
C ILE A 64 -11.90 9.70 -19.17
N VAL A 65 -12.88 8.98 -18.66
CA VAL A 65 -14.30 9.35 -18.78
C VAL A 65 -14.78 9.77 -17.41
N LEU A 66 -15.40 10.95 -17.32
CA LEU A 66 -15.93 11.50 -16.08
C LEU A 66 -17.43 11.75 -16.21
N ASP A 67 -18.17 11.58 -15.12
CA ASP A 67 -19.59 11.96 -15.08
C ASP A 67 -19.70 13.50 -15.15
N SER A 68 -20.53 14.01 -16.05
CA SER A 68 -20.79 15.45 -16.18
C SER A 68 -21.34 16.07 -14.89
N LYS A 69 -22.01 15.28 -14.03
CA LYS A 69 -22.45 15.67 -12.68
C LYS A 69 -21.31 16.22 -11.81
N LEU A 70 -20.06 15.81 -12.06
CA LEU A 70 -18.91 16.31 -11.30
C LEU A 70 -18.61 17.79 -11.58
N VAL A 71 -18.98 18.28 -12.76
CA VAL A 71 -18.50 19.56 -13.32
C VAL A 71 -19.61 20.50 -13.75
N GLU A 72 -20.85 20.03 -13.86
CA GLU A 72 -22.01 20.82 -14.30
C GLU A 72 -22.87 21.33 -13.12
N PRO A 73 -22.85 22.65 -12.82
CA PRO A 73 -23.62 23.22 -11.72
C PRO A 73 -25.14 23.09 -11.85
N SER A 74 -25.63 22.92 -13.08
CA SER A 74 -27.05 22.66 -13.36
C SER A 74 -27.53 21.29 -12.87
N ILE A 75 -26.61 20.34 -12.67
CA ILE A 75 -26.95 18.99 -12.19
C ILE A 75 -26.58 18.85 -10.71
N HIS A 76 -25.34 19.17 -10.36
CA HIS A 76 -24.85 19.10 -8.99
C HIS A 76 -23.76 20.15 -8.75
N GLN A 77 -23.71 20.72 -7.55
CA GLN A 77 -22.69 21.73 -7.23
C GLN A 77 -21.29 21.14 -7.38
N PRO A 78 -20.43 21.65 -8.28
CA PRO A 78 -19.12 21.08 -8.50
C PRO A 78 -18.23 21.26 -7.27
N GLN A 79 -17.51 20.20 -6.92
CA GLN A 79 -16.58 20.18 -5.80
C GLN A 79 -15.16 19.97 -6.33
N PRO A 80 -14.30 21.01 -6.39
CA PRO A 80 -12.97 20.91 -6.99
C PRO A 80 -12.12 19.78 -6.43
N ARG A 81 -12.23 19.50 -5.11
CA ARG A 81 -11.52 18.38 -4.49
C ARG A 81 -11.97 17.01 -5.00
N ARG A 82 -13.26 16.83 -5.23
CA ARG A 82 -13.83 15.58 -5.78
C ARG A 82 -13.41 15.41 -7.24
N ILE A 83 -13.48 16.47 -8.05
CA ILE A 83 -13.02 16.45 -9.45
C ILE A 83 -11.56 16.02 -9.53
N VAL A 84 -10.67 16.67 -8.76
CA VAL A 84 -9.25 16.30 -8.73
C VAL A 84 -9.07 14.86 -8.30
N HIS A 85 -9.78 14.42 -7.26
CA HIS A 85 -9.65 13.06 -6.76
C HIS A 85 -10.01 12.01 -7.82
N VAL A 86 -11.20 12.11 -8.42
CA VAL A 86 -11.66 11.17 -9.45
C VAL A 86 -10.70 11.21 -10.64
N TYR A 87 -10.30 12.40 -11.08
CA TYR A 87 -9.32 12.54 -12.17
C TYR A 87 -7.99 11.83 -11.87
N LEU A 88 -7.43 12.00 -10.67
CA LEU A 88 -6.18 11.33 -10.28
C LEU A 88 -6.35 9.81 -10.13
N HIS A 89 -7.51 9.34 -9.65
CA HIS A 89 -7.85 7.91 -9.60
C HIS A 89 -7.84 7.30 -11.01
N GLU A 90 -8.54 7.92 -11.96
CA GLU A 90 -8.58 7.42 -13.34
C GLU A 90 -7.23 7.56 -14.07
N CYS A 91 -6.43 8.57 -13.73
CA CYS A 91 -5.03 8.65 -14.18
C CYS A 91 -4.20 7.46 -13.69
N ALA A 92 -4.43 6.97 -12.46
CA ALA A 92 -3.73 5.80 -11.94
C ALA A 92 -4.11 4.54 -12.73
N HIS A 93 -5.40 4.31 -13.00
CA HIS A 93 -5.88 3.20 -13.85
C HIS A 93 -5.28 3.25 -15.25
N ARG A 94 -5.20 4.46 -15.82
CA ARG A 94 -4.55 4.67 -17.11
C ARG A 94 -3.09 4.23 -17.10
N LEU A 95 -2.35 4.62 -16.08
CA LEU A 95 -0.92 4.35 -15.96
C LEU A 95 -0.63 2.90 -15.55
N MET A 96 -1.60 2.21 -14.95
CA MET A 96 -1.50 0.85 -14.43
C MET A 96 -2.64 -0.05 -14.98
N PRO A 97 -2.71 -0.31 -16.30
CA PRO A 97 -3.82 -1.06 -16.93
C PRO A 97 -4.12 -2.43 -16.33
N ASP A 98 -3.09 -3.13 -15.86
CA ASP A 98 -3.19 -4.50 -15.37
C ASP A 98 -3.44 -4.57 -13.85
N HIS A 99 -3.70 -3.41 -13.23
CA HIS A 99 -3.94 -3.26 -11.81
C HIS A 99 -5.26 -2.55 -11.62
N ASP A 100 -6.25 -3.25 -11.07
CA ASP A 100 -7.53 -2.65 -10.72
C ASP A 100 -7.37 -1.82 -9.44
N HIS A 101 -7.45 -2.47 -8.30
CA HIS A 101 -7.40 -1.84 -6.99
C HIS A 101 -6.46 -2.62 -6.07
N ASP A 102 -5.25 -2.91 -6.56
CA ASP A 102 -4.24 -3.61 -5.77
C ASP A 102 -3.25 -2.64 -5.11
N THR A 103 -2.30 -3.20 -4.36
CA THR A 103 -1.26 -2.41 -3.69
C THR A 103 -0.41 -1.54 -4.64
N ALA A 104 -0.19 -1.97 -5.89
CA ALA A 104 0.58 -1.23 -6.88
C ALA A 104 -0.21 -0.03 -7.41
N PHE A 105 -1.49 -0.24 -7.75
CA PHE A 105 -2.42 0.84 -8.07
C PHE A 105 -2.48 1.87 -6.94
N PHE A 106 -2.69 1.39 -5.71
CA PHE A 106 -2.73 2.24 -4.52
C PHE A 106 -1.46 3.08 -4.35
N CYS A 107 -0.28 2.48 -4.55
CA CYS A 107 1.00 3.19 -4.51
C CYS A 107 1.06 4.35 -5.52
N LEU A 108 0.59 4.14 -6.75
CA LEU A 108 0.59 5.19 -7.77
C LEU A 108 -0.47 6.27 -7.49
N SER A 109 -1.68 5.87 -7.10
CA SER A 109 -2.73 6.81 -6.71
C SER A 109 -2.26 7.71 -5.57
N LEU A 110 -1.64 7.14 -4.54
CA LEU A 110 -1.05 7.87 -3.41
C LEU A 110 0.04 8.84 -3.87
N LEU A 111 0.94 8.42 -4.77
CA LEU A 111 1.98 9.28 -5.35
C LEU A 111 1.40 10.52 -6.03
N LEU A 112 0.36 10.35 -6.85
CA LEU A 112 -0.26 11.46 -7.56
C LEU A 112 -0.88 12.47 -6.57
N HIS A 113 -1.52 11.97 -5.52
CA HIS A 113 -2.11 12.81 -4.48
C HIS A 113 -1.05 13.52 -3.60
N LEU A 114 0.07 12.85 -3.29
CA LEU A 114 1.23 13.45 -2.62
C LEU A 114 1.73 14.66 -3.41
N ARG A 115 1.99 14.46 -4.71
CA ARG A 115 2.47 15.51 -5.60
C ARG A 115 1.47 16.65 -5.80
N ALA A 116 0.19 16.34 -5.87
CA ALA A 116 -0.87 17.35 -5.96
C ALA A 116 -0.98 18.25 -4.70
N GLY A 117 -0.30 17.89 -3.59
CA GLY A 117 -0.39 18.59 -2.31
C GLY A 117 -1.77 18.48 -1.66
N LYS A 118 -2.49 17.38 -1.94
CA LYS A 118 -3.89 17.18 -1.52
C LYS A 118 -4.05 16.20 -0.36
N ILE A 119 -3.02 16.05 0.48
CA ILE A 119 -3.09 15.20 1.66
C ILE A 119 -3.79 15.93 2.82
N GLY A 120 -5.10 15.74 2.92
CA GLY A 120 -5.88 16.12 4.09
C GLY A 120 -6.66 14.93 4.64
N ARG A 121 -7.30 15.09 5.81
CA ARG A 121 -8.23 14.09 6.41
C ARG A 121 -9.25 13.56 5.39
N HIS A 122 -9.68 14.42 4.46
CA HIS A 122 -10.62 14.07 3.40
C HIS A 122 -10.06 13.11 2.36
N MET A 123 -8.74 13.03 2.15
CA MET A 123 -8.18 11.99 1.27
C MET A 123 -8.48 10.62 1.86
N TRP A 124 -8.22 10.40 3.15
CA TRP A 124 -8.43 9.12 3.83
C TRP A 124 -9.88 8.59 3.80
N PHE A 125 -10.87 9.50 3.79
CA PHE A 125 -12.30 9.13 3.81
C PHE A 125 -12.99 9.24 2.45
N ALA A 126 -12.53 10.12 1.55
CA ALA A 126 -13.16 10.32 0.25
C ALA A 126 -12.51 9.48 -0.86
N ALA A 127 -11.28 8.99 -0.64
CA ALA A 127 -10.46 8.55 -1.75
C ALA A 127 -10.58 7.07 -2.11
N SER A 128 -11.54 6.34 -1.55
CA SER A 128 -11.53 4.87 -1.65
C SER A 128 -10.10 4.34 -1.45
N LEU A 129 -9.32 4.93 -0.53
CA LEU A 129 -7.95 4.46 -0.21
C LEU A 129 -8.01 3.11 0.55
N TYR A 130 -9.22 2.60 0.75
CA TYR A 130 -9.55 1.23 1.11
C TYR A 130 -9.83 0.33 -0.12
N ASP A 131 -9.71 0.83 -1.35
CA ASP A 131 -9.63 0.06 -2.61
C ASP A 131 -8.24 -0.60 -2.71
N ILE A 132 -7.79 -1.25 -1.64
CA ILE A 132 -6.90 -2.39 -1.80
C ILE A 132 -7.83 -3.59 -1.78
N HIS A 133 -8.44 -3.87 -2.93
CA HIS A 133 -9.27 -5.06 -3.18
C HIS A 133 -8.40 -6.26 -3.55
N ASP A 134 -7.24 -6.42 -2.92
CA ASP A 134 -6.47 -7.66 -2.98
C ASP A 134 -7.31 -8.75 -2.26
N ASP A 135 -8.12 -9.52 -3.00
CA ASP A 135 -8.97 -10.65 -2.56
C ASP A 135 -9.18 -10.74 -1.03
N VAL A 136 -10.06 -9.85 -0.54
CA VAL A 136 -10.15 -9.44 0.87
C VAL A 136 -10.77 -10.50 1.80
N GLU A 137 -11.18 -11.65 1.28
CA GLU A 137 -11.85 -12.68 2.11
C GLU A 137 -10.93 -13.32 3.16
N PHE A 138 -9.59 -13.17 3.07
CA PHE A 138 -8.64 -13.87 3.96
C PHE A 138 -7.45 -13.03 4.46
N GLU A 139 -7.48 -11.70 4.35
CA GLU A 139 -6.32 -10.87 4.72
C GLU A 139 -6.26 -10.55 6.23
N THR A 140 -5.13 -10.84 6.88
CA THR A 140 -4.90 -10.44 8.27
C THR A 140 -4.52 -8.95 8.35
N PRO A 141 -4.84 -8.25 9.46
CA PRO A 141 -4.45 -6.85 9.65
C PRO A 141 -2.95 -6.58 9.44
N GLU A 142 -2.08 -7.55 9.77
CA GLU A 142 -0.64 -7.43 9.60
C GLU A 142 -0.21 -7.41 8.14
N LEU A 143 -0.85 -8.21 7.27
CA LEU A 143 -0.55 -8.23 5.84
C LEU A 143 -0.99 -6.93 5.17
N PHE A 144 -2.19 -6.44 5.50
CA PHE A 144 -2.67 -5.13 5.06
C PHE A 144 -1.67 -4.01 5.44
N LEU A 145 -1.20 -3.98 6.70
CA LEU A 145 -0.22 -2.99 7.15
C LEU A 145 1.10 -3.07 6.37
N LYS A 146 1.55 -4.26 5.96
CA LYS A 146 2.77 -4.43 5.15
C LYS A 146 2.57 -3.91 3.71
N ARG A 147 1.41 -4.14 3.09
CA ARG A 147 1.04 -3.55 1.78
C ARG A 147 1.02 -2.04 1.86
N PHE A 148 0.33 -1.51 2.86
CA PHE A 148 0.25 -0.08 3.10
C PHE A 148 1.63 0.55 3.32
N ASP A 149 2.46 -0.02 4.20
CA ASP A 149 3.81 0.51 4.48
C ASP A 149 4.69 0.49 3.23
N TRP A 150 4.64 -0.57 2.43
CA TRP A 150 5.37 -0.65 1.16
C TRP A 150 4.96 0.45 0.20
N ALA A 151 3.66 0.59 -0.04
CA ALA A 151 3.12 1.60 -0.95
C ALA A 151 3.41 3.01 -0.45
N TRP A 152 3.22 3.28 0.85
CA TRP A 152 3.47 4.57 1.46
C TRP A 152 4.93 5.02 1.31
N ARG A 153 5.89 4.14 1.63
CA ARG A 153 7.32 4.45 1.53
C ARG A 153 7.73 4.68 0.09
N LEU A 154 7.30 3.81 -0.83
CA LEU A 154 7.66 3.93 -2.24
C LEU A 154 7.05 5.19 -2.86
N ALA A 155 5.75 5.44 -2.63
CA ALA A 155 5.06 6.62 -3.13
C ALA A 155 5.68 7.92 -2.60
N THR A 156 6.01 7.99 -1.32
CA THR A 156 6.64 9.17 -0.71
C THR A 156 8.02 9.42 -1.30
N SER A 157 8.86 8.39 -1.43
CA SER A 157 10.18 8.50 -2.05
C SER A 157 10.10 8.94 -3.52
N LEU A 158 9.16 8.39 -4.28
CA LEU A 158 8.97 8.75 -5.69
C LEU A 158 8.33 10.13 -5.86
N ALA A 159 7.47 10.57 -4.94
CA ALA A 159 6.85 11.89 -4.96
C ALA A 159 7.90 13.01 -4.92
N GLU A 160 8.98 12.83 -4.16
CA GLU A 160 10.12 13.76 -4.07
C GLU A 160 11.05 13.71 -5.30
N SER A 161 11.01 12.64 -6.09
CA SER A 161 11.89 12.46 -7.25
C SER A 161 11.41 13.21 -8.50
N GLU A 162 12.31 13.73 -9.33
CA GLU A 162 12.02 14.46 -10.59
C GLU A 162 11.33 13.64 -11.70
N ARG A 163 11.03 12.37 -11.44
CA ARG A 163 10.46 11.44 -12.43
C ARG A 163 9.05 11.81 -12.86
N THR A 164 8.70 11.54 -14.11
CA THR A 164 7.31 11.69 -14.58
C THR A 164 6.40 10.64 -13.93
N ALA A 165 5.08 10.86 -14.00
CA ALA A 165 4.11 9.89 -13.49
C ALA A 165 4.24 8.52 -14.20
N GLU A 166 4.51 8.52 -15.50
CA GLU A 166 4.73 7.32 -16.34
C GLU A 166 5.99 6.55 -15.93
N GLU A 167 7.10 7.27 -15.67
CA GLU A 167 8.33 6.65 -15.18
C GLU A 167 8.14 6.04 -13.78
N CYS A 168 7.40 6.72 -12.91
CA CYS A 168 7.04 6.21 -11.60
C CYS A 168 6.17 4.95 -11.70
N ALA A 169 5.14 4.95 -12.55
CA ALA A 169 4.29 3.78 -12.79
C ALA A 169 5.11 2.57 -13.25
N THR A 170 6.04 2.79 -14.20
CA THR A 170 6.98 1.75 -14.67
C THR A 170 7.81 1.17 -13.52
N LEU A 171 8.35 2.02 -12.63
CA LEU A 171 9.15 1.57 -11.48
C LEU A 171 8.32 0.81 -10.45
N ILE A 172 7.09 1.26 -10.19
CA ILE A 172 6.15 0.57 -9.28
C ILE A 172 5.85 -0.82 -9.85
N HIS A 173 5.47 -0.92 -11.12
CA HIS A 173 5.20 -2.18 -11.80
C HIS A 173 6.41 -3.13 -11.75
N GLN A 174 7.63 -2.64 -11.93
CA GLN A 174 8.85 -3.45 -11.83
C GLN A 174 9.15 -3.95 -10.40
N LYS A 175 8.81 -3.16 -9.37
CA LYS A 175 9.09 -3.51 -7.97
C LYS A 175 8.02 -4.40 -7.36
N TYR A 176 6.79 -4.31 -7.85
CA TYR A 176 5.63 -4.97 -7.26
C TYR A 176 5.73 -6.51 -7.23
N PRO A 177 6.15 -7.23 -8.29
CA PRO A 177 6.29 -8.69 -8.23
C PRO A 177 7.21 -9.17 -7.10
N LYS A 178 8.35 -8.49 -6.89
CA LYS A 178 9.27 -8.80 -5.79
C LYS A 178 8.66 -8.54 -4.42
N PHE A 179 7.81 -7.52 -4.32
CA PHE A 179 7.04 -7.28 -3.11
C PHE A 179 6.01 -8.39 -2.87
N CYS A 180 5.29 -8.84 -3.90
CA CYS A 180 4.36 -9.97 -3.78
C CYS A 180 5.06 -11.27 -3.37
N GLU A 181 6.22 -11.58 -3.97
CA GLU A 181 7.06 -12.72 -3.57
C GLU A 181 7.49 -12.62 -2.10
N TRP A 182 7.95 -11.44 -1.69
CA TRP A 182 8.29 -11.18 -0.29
C TRP A 182 7.04 -11.36 0.59
N LEU A 183 5.90 -10.78 0.24
CA LEU A 183 4.68 -10.83 1.03
C LEU A 183 4.20 -12.28 1.20
N GLY A 184 4.20 -13.09 0.14
CA GLY A 184 3.87 -14.51 0.20
C GLY A 184 4.82 -15.34 1.07
N ALA A 185 6.07 -14.91 1.23
CA ALA A 185 7.04 -15.54 2.13
C ALA A 185 6.95 -15.04 3.59
N VAL A 186 6.05 -14.10 3.93
CA VAL A 186 5.92 -13.57 5.30
C VAL A 186 5.51 -14.65 6.30
N PRO A 187 4.46 -15.45 6.07
CA PRO A 187 4.01 -16.44 7.07
C PRO A 187 5.11 -17.44 7.44
N ALA A 188 5.81 -17.99 6.44
CA ALA A 188 6.91 -18.93 6.68
C ALA A 188 8.09 -18.30 7.44
N ARG A 189 8.37 -17.00 7.20
CA ARG A 189 9.43 -16.29 7.92
C ARG A 189 9.06 -15.98 9.36
N GLU A 190 7.79 -15.67 9.62
CA GLU A 190 7.27 -15.45 10.97
C GLU A 190 7.28 -16.76 11.77
N GLU A 191 6.86 -17.88 11.16
CA GLU A 191 6.95 -19.21 11.78
C GLU A 191 8.42 -19.59 12.08
N ALA A 192 9.33 -19.39 11.13
CA ALA A 192 10.75 -19.66 11.34
C ALA A 192 11.39 -18.75 12.41
N ALA A 193 10.93 -17.49 12.52
CA ALA A 193 11.37 -16.59 13.59
C ALA A 193 10.86 -17.06 14.95
N GLN A 194 9.61 -17.49 15.04
CA GLN A 194 9.03 -18.01 16.28
C GLN A 194 9.77 -19.26 16.76
N ARG A 195 10.01 -20.24 15.88
CA ARG A 195 10.78 -21.45 16.23
C ARG A 195 12.18 -21.12 16.76
N ARG A 196 12.88 -20.17 16.15
CA ARG A 196 14.20 -19.72 16.62
C ARG A 196 14.14 -19.05 18.00
N CYS A 197 13.10 -18.27 18.27
CA CYS A 197 12.89 -17.69 19.60
C CYS A 197 12.63 -18.76 20.65
N GLU A 198 11.82 -19.77 20.34
CA GLU A 198 11.53 -20.91 21.22
C GLU A 198 12.79 -21.76 21.49
N GLU A 199 13.56 -22.07 20.45
CA GLU A 199 14.85 -22.77 20.56
C GLU A 199 15.87 -21.99 21.39
N ALA A 200 15.98 -20.67 21.18
CA ALA A 200 16.86 -19.81 21.97
C ALA A 200 16.42 -19.74 23.44
N ALA A 201 15.11 -19.65 23.71
CA ALA A 201 14.58 -19.68 25.07
C ALA A 201 14.87 -21.01 25.77
N LEU A 202 14.71 -22.13 25.07
CA LEU A 202 15.05 -23.46 25.58
C LEU A 202 16.55 -23.59 25.85
N HIS A 203 17.40 -23.11 24.94
CA HIS A 203 18.84 -23.13 25.10
C HIS A 203 19.29 -22.31 26.34
N LEU A 204 18.73 -21.11 26.52
CA LEU A 204 18.99 -20.29 27.70
C LEU A 204 18.55 -20.99 29.00
N LYS A 205 17.37 -21.62 29.00
CA LYS A 205 16.89 -22.40 30.16
C LYS A 205 17.82 -23.57 30.49
N ASN A 206 18.32 -24.26 29.46
CA ASN A 206 19.27 -25.36 29.64
C ASN A 206 20.62 -24.87 30.18
N LEU A 207 21.15 -23.76 29.66
CA LEU A 207 22.37 -23.13 30.20
C LEU A 207 22.20 -22.72 31.65
N GLN A 208 21.05 -22.13 32.01
CA GLN A 208 20.78 -21.72 33.38
C GLN A 208 20.70 -22.92 34.32
N SER A 209 20.03 -24.00 33.91
CA SER A 209 19.95 -25.25 34.67
C SER A 209 21.33 -25.91 34.86
N ALA A 210 22.19 -25.86 33.85
CA ALA A 210 23.56 -26.36 33.94
C ALA A 210 24.42 -25.51 34.89
N LEU A 211 24.26 -24.19 34.87
CA LEU A 211 24.95 -23.28 35.80
C LEU A 211 24.52 -23.51 37.25
N ASP A 212 23.22 -23.71 37.48
CA ASP A 212 22.67 -23.99 38.81
C ASP A 212 23.15 -25.35 39.34
N SER A 213 23.23 -26.36 38.47
CA SER A 213 23.80 -27.67 38.81
C SER A 213 25.29 -27.56 39.16
N ALA A 214 26.08 -26.84 38.35
CA ALA A 214 27.50 -26.62 38.63
C ALA A 214 27.76 -25.82 39.92
N ARG A 215 26.86 -24.89 40.28
CA ARG A 215 26.89 -24.18 41.58
C ARG A 215 26.58 -25.12 42.74
N ALA A 216 25.57 -25.98 42.59
CA ALA A 216 25.23 -26.98 43.59
C ALA A 216 26.40 -27.96 43.83
N ASP A 217 27.03 -28.44 42.76
CA ASP A 217 28.19 -29.33 42.85
C ASP A 217 29.36 -28.66 43.59
N ARG A 218 29.70 -27.41 43.26
CA ARG A 218 30.75 -26.65 43.96
C ARG A 218 30.46 -26.47 45.44
N LEU A 219 29.21 -26.21 45.81
CA LEU A 219 28.79 -26.10 47.21
C LEU A 219 28.95 -27.45 47.93
N LEU A 220 28.58 -28.55 47.27
CA LEU A 220 28.69 -29.90 47.80
C LEU A 220 30.16 -30.29 48.05
N PHE A 221 31.06 -30.00 47.10
CA PHE A 221 32.50 -30.22 47.28
C PHE A 221 33.10 -29.36 48.39
N PHE A 222 32.65 -28.10 48.54
CA PHE A 222 33.09 -27.24 49.63
C PHE A 222 32.65 -27.78 51.00
N VAL A 223 31.38 -28.18 51.13
CA VAL A 223 30.85 -28.76 52.38
C VAL A 223 31.54 -30.08 52.70
N PHE A 224 31.73 -30.96 51.72
CA PHE A 224 32.43 -32.22 51.92
C PHE A 224 33.89 -31.99 52.35
N GLY A 225 34.61 -31.05 51.70
CA GLY A 225 35.95 -30.66 52.09
C GLY A 225 36.02 -30.07 53.49
N ALA A 226 35.04 -29.25 53.89
CA ALA A 226 34.95 -28.69 55.24
C ALA A 226 34.69 -29.77 56.30
N VAL A 227 33.81 -30.74 56.03
CA VAL A 227 33.53 -31.87 56.93
C VAL A 227 34.73 -32.79 57.08
N VAL A 228 35.39 -33.15 55.97
CA VAL A 228 36.63 -33.95 56.01
C VAL A 228 37.75 -33.20 56.74
N GLY A 229 37.90 -31.89 56.51
CA GLY A 229 38.86 -31.05 57.22
C GLY A 229 38.59 -30.98 58.73
N LEU A 230 37.32 -30.88 59.14
CA LEU A 230 36.90 -30.92 60.54
C LEU A 230 37.16 -32.28 61.20
N LEU A 231 36.89 -33.38 60.50
CA LEU A 231 37.16 -34.73 60.99
C LEU A 231 38.66 -34.99 61.14
N LEU A 232 39.47 -34.55 60.17
CA LEU A 232 40.93 -34.65 60.25
C LEU A 232 41.50 -33.79 61.39
N LEU A 233 40.97 -32.59 61.62
CA LEU A 233 41.35 -31.77 62.77
C LEU A 233 40.94 -32.42 64.10
N ALA A 234 39.75 -33.02 64.20
CA ALA A 234 39.31 -33.71 65.41
C ALA A 234 40.19 -34.93 65.76
N THR A 235 40.73 -35.63 64.76
CA THR A 235 41.68 -36.74 64.99
C THR A 235 43.07 -36.30 65.45
N PHE A 236 43.45 -35.03 65.30
CA PHE A 236 44.74 -34.50 65.77
C PHE A 236 44.71 -34.01 67.23
N PHE A 237 43.52 -33.89 67.83
CA PHE A 237 43.31 -33.41 69.21
C PHE A 237 42.79 -34.51 70.17
N LEU A 238 42.88 -35.78 69.76
CA LEU A 238 42.58 -37.00 70.53
C LEU A 238 43.87 -37.80 70.73
#